data_AF-A0A2S3W6P9-F1
#
_entry.id   AF-A0A2S3W6P9-F1
#
_cell.length_a   1.000
_cell.length_b   1.000
_cell.length_c   1.000
_cell.angle_alpha   90.00
_cell.angle_beta   90.00
_cell.angle_gamma   90.00
#
_symmetry.space_group_name_H-M   'P 1'
#
loop_
_entity.id
_entity.type
_entity.pdbx_description
1 polymer ?
#
loop_
_entity_poly.entity_id
_entity_poly.type
_entity_poly.pdbx_seq_one_letter_code
_entity_poly.pdbx_strand_id
1 'polypeptide(L)'
;MQLHDSTARGPGSVSPSEIARFSELAERWWDPAGPMRPLHAMNELRISWSLAHLPAPVDGHGRRRTLLDIGCGAGLASEAFARAGFDVTGLDASSAAITAGRHHLRHHPLPEGSGPLAYRCGSAEELCAEGARFDAISALEVIEHVTDPAAFLAMLSTMLRPGGALVVSTMNRTLRSLAMAKIGAEYVLRLLPVGTHEWRKFITPAELGQQAVRAGLRIADIAGMVPGLGGWRESRDLGVNYIAQLVRD
;
A
#
# COMPACT_ATOMS: atom_id res chain seq x y z
N MET A 1 -2.30 -22.27 -37.69
CA MET A 1 -1.69 -21.27 -36.80
C MET A 1 -2.82 -20.44 -36.20
N GLN A 2 -3.48 -20.98 -35.17
CA GLN A 2 -4.54 -20.27 -34.43
C GLN A 2 -3.87 -19.62 -33.23
N LEU A 3 -3.88 -18.30 -33.22
CA LEU A 3 -3.46 -17.48 -32.10
C LEU A 3 -4.52 -17.67 -31.01
N HIS A 4 -4.14 -18.33 -29.92
CA HIS A 4 -4.95 -18.36 -28.71
C HIS A 4 -4.90 -16.97 -28.08
N ASP A 5 -6.00 -16.24 -28.22
CA ASP A 5 -6.30 -15.04 -27.44
C ASP A 5 -6.62 -15.49 -26.01
N SER A 6 -5.62 -15.43 -25.13
CA SER A 6 -5.74 -15.79 -23.73
C SER A 6 -6.28 -14.61 -22.91
N THR A 7 -7.55 -14.23 -23.14
CA THR A 7 -8.28 -13.33 -22.25
C THR A 7 -8.95 -14.13 -21.13
N ALA A 8 -8.17 -14.53 -20.14
CA ALA A 8 -8.70 -14.97 -18.85
C ALA A 8 -8.08 -14.11 -17.74
N ARG A 9 -8.40 -12.80 -17.75
CA ARG A 9 -8.19 -11.95 -16.58
C ARG A 9 -9.35 -12.20 -15.62
N GLY A 10 -9.10 -12.89 -14.51
CA GLY A 10 -10.04 -12.92 -13.40
C GLY A 10 -10.32 -11.48 -12.94
N PRO A 11 -11.51 -11.16 -12.40
CA PRO A 11 -11.79 -9.82 -11.91
C PRO A 11 -10.86 -9.53 -10.71
N GLY A 12 -9.99 -8.53 -10.84
CA GLY A 12 -9.15 -8.06 -9.73
C GLY A 12 -10.02 -7.53 -8.57
N SER A 13 -9.50 -7.60 -7.34
CA SER A 13 -10.23 -7.19 -6.14
C SER A 13 -10.53 -5.69 -6.05
N VAL A 14 -9.92 -4.85 -6.89
CA VAL A 14 -10.18 -3.40 -6.96
C VAL A 14 -11.12 -3.08 -8.13
N SER A 15 -12.12 -2.23 -7.89
CA SER A 15 -13.10 -1.90 -8.92
C SER A 15 -12.51 -1.02 -10.04
N PRO A 16 -13.01 -1.12 -11.29
CA PRO A 16 -12.57 -0.26 -12.39
C PRO A 16 -12.75 1.23 -12.14
N SER A 17 -13.78 1.64 -11.40
CA SER A 17 -14.03 3.06 -11.09
C SER A 17 -13.00 3.64 -10.11
N GLU A 18 -12.53 2.85 -9.15
CA GLU A 18 -11.43 3.25 -8.26
C GLU A 18 -10.14 3.42 -9.06
N ILE A 19 -9.83 2.47 -9.97
CA ILE A 19 -8.64 2.53 -10.84
C ILE A 19 -8.66 3.78 -11.73
N ALA A 20 -9.80 4.08 -12.35
CA ALA A 20 -9.96 5.26 -13.21
C ALA A 20 -9.69 6.56 -12.44
N ARG A 21 -10.25 6.69 -11.24
CA ARG A 21 -10.08 7.88 -10.39
C ARG A 21 -8.62 8.16 -10.06
N PHE A 22 -7.84 7.14 -9.69
CA PHE A 22 -6.41 7.32 -9.40
C PHE A 22 -5.57 7.60 -10.65
N SER A 23 -6.00 7.08 -11.80
CA SER A 23 -5.33 7.32 -13.08
C SER A 23 -5.36 8.80 -13.49
N GLU A 24 -6.45 9.51 -13.19
CA GLU A 24 -6.58 10.96 -13.45
C GLU A 24 -5.59 11.81 -12.63
N LEU A 25 -5.09 11.29 -11.51
CA LEU A 25 -4.18 12.00 -10.60
C LEU A 25 -2.69 11.74 -10.91
N ALA A 26 -2.39 10.80 -11.82
CA ALA A 26 -1.05 10.27 -12.03
C ALA A 26 -0.01 11.33 -12.41
N GLU A 27 -0.36 12.32 -13.24
CA GLU A 27 0.57 13.37 -13.68
C GLU A 27 1.06 14.27 -12.54
N ARG A 28 0.21 14.49 -11.53
CA ARG A 28 0.50 15.35 -10.37
C ARG A 28 0.81 14.55 -9.11
N TRP A 29 1.05 13.25 -9.23
CA TRP A 29 1.26 12.37 -8.07
C TRP A 29 2.48 12.78 -7.23
N TRP A 30 3.54 13.24 -7.89
CA TRP A 30 4.80 13.67 -7.27
C TRP A 30 4.85 15.17 -6.92
N ASP A 31 3.78 15.93 -7.17
CA ASP A 31 3.66 17.31 -6.71
C ASP A 31 3.29 17.31 -5.21
N PRO A 32 4.18 17.76 -4.30
CA PRO A 32 3.92 17.75 -2.86
C PRO A 32 2.80 18.73 -2.46
N ALA A 33 2.46 19.71 -3.30
CA ALA A 33 1.31 20.59 -3.12
C ALA A 33 0.06 20.11 -3.90
N GLY A 34 0.17 18.98 -4.59
CA GLY A 34 -0.85 18.41 -5.44
C GLY A 34 -1.93 17.60 -4.70
N PRO A 35 -2.76 16.86 -5.44
CA PRO A 35 -3.88 16.09 -4.87
C PRO A 35 -3.42 15.01 -3.89
N MET A 36 -2.20 14.48 -4.06
CA MET A 36 -1.61 13.46 -3.17
C MET A 36 -0.86 14.05 -1.98
N ARG A 37 -0.94 15.37 -1.71
CA ARG A 37 -0.29 16.05 -0.58
C ARG A 37 -0.46 15.32 0.77
N PRO A 38 -1.64 14.76 1.14
CA PRO A 38 -1.77 14.00 2.38
C PRO A 38 -0.83 12.79 2.43
N LEU A 39 -0.69 12.04 1.32
CA LEU A 39 0.21 10.89 1.26
C LEU A 39 1.67 11.31 1.37
N HIS A 40 2.07 12.41 0.72
CA HIS A 40 3.42 12.98 0.87
C HIS A 40 3.71 13.34 2.33
N ALA A 41 2.78 14.03 3.00
CA ALA A 41 2.94 14.44 4.39
C ALA A 41 3.06 13.24 5.35
N MET A 42 2.30 12.16 5.10
CA MET A 42 2.33 10.94 5.90
C MET A 42 3.51 10.01 5.57
N ASN A 43 4.14 10.18 4.40
CA ASN A 43 5.05 9.17 3.85
C ASN A 43 6.24 8.90 4.77
N GLU A 44 6.84 9.96 5.33
CA GLU A 44 8.00 9.82 6.22
C GLU A 44 7.69 8.92 7.43
N LEU A 45 6.56 9.14 8.10
CA LEU A 45 6.13 8.30 9.22
C LEU A 45 5.84 6.87 8.76
N ARG A 46 5.07 6.69 7.68
CA ARG A 46 4.69 5.35 7.20
C ARG A 46 5.92 4.53 6.84
N ILE A 47 6.88 5.13 6.15
CA ILE A 47 8.11 4.44 5.74
C ILE A 47 9.00 4.16 6.94
N SER A 48 9.27 5.15 7.80
CA SER A 48 10.10 4.91 8.99
C SER A 48 9.51 3.84 9.91
N TRP A 49 8.20 3.87 10.14
CA TRP A 49 7.49 2.83 10.88
C TRP A 49 7.57 1.48 10.18
N SER A 50 7.32 1.42 8.87
CA SER A 50 7.43 0.17 8.10
C SER A 50 8.83 -0.42 8.18
N LEU A 51 9.89 0.38 8.00
CA LEU A 51 11.27 -0.07 8.05
C LEU A 51 11.69 -0.58 9.44
N ALA A 52 11.11 -0.02 10.51
CA ALA A 52 11.36 -0.50 11.88
C ALA A 52 10.69 -1.86 12.16
N HIS A 53 9.62 -2.20 11.44
CA HIS A 53 8.82 -3.40 11.67
C HIS A 53 8.97 -4.47 10.57
N LEU A 54 9.51 -4.12 9.41
CA LEU A 54 9.85 -5.08 8.36
C LEU A 54 11.21 -5.72 8.64
N PRO A 55 11.44 -6.95 8.14
CA PRO A 55 12.75 -7.58 8.21
C PRO A 55 13.79 -6.69 7.52
N ALA A 56 14.99 -6.57 8.10
CA ALA A 56 16.08 -5.76 7.54
C ALA A 56 16.28 -6.01 6.02
N PRO A 57 16.52 -4.97 5.21
CA PRO A 57 16.59 -5.08 3.74
C PRO A 57 17.63 -6.07 3.21
N VAL A 58 18.67 -6.35 4.00
CA VAL A 58 19.70 -7.34 3.70
C VAL A 58 19.76 -8.32 4.88
N ASP A 59 19.76 -9.62 4.61
CA ASP A 59 19.88 -10.64 5.64
C ASP A 59 21.33 -10.85 6.10
N GLY A 60 21.53 -11.69 7.13
CA GLY A 60 22.86 -11.95 7.71
C GLY A 60 23.86 -12.60 6.75
N HIS A 61 23.43 -13.03 5.56
CA HIS A 61 24.28 -13.60 4.52
C HIS A 61 24.53 -12.62 3.37
N GLY A 62 24.12 -11.36 3.50
CA GLY A 62 24.28 -10.35 2.46
C GLY A 62 23.25 -10.44 1.33
N ARG A 63 22.23 -11.32 1.44
CA ARG A 63 21.18 -11.41 0.43
C ARG A 63 20.16 -10.30 0.65
N ARG A 64 19.85 -9.58 -0.43
CA ARG A 64 18.79 -8.58 -0.43
C ARG A 64 17.42 -9.25 -0.30
N ARG A 65 16.58 -8.70 0.57
CA ARG A 65 15.21 -9.16 0.78
C ARG A 65 14.28 -8.54 -0.25
N THR A 66 13.33 -9.35 -0.73
CA THR A 66 12.33 -8.90 -1.70
C THR A 66 11.12 -8.30 -1.00
N LEU A 67 10.70 -7.12 -1.45
CA LEU A 67 9.54 -6.38 -0.94
C LEU A 67 8.53 -6.13 -2.06
N LEU A 68 7.28 -6.49 -1.81
CA LEU A 68 6.16 -6.13 -2.69
C LEU A 68 5.41 -4.93 -2.10
N ASP A 69 5.32 -3.84 -2.86
CA ASP A 69 4.51 -2.67 -2.53
C ASP A 69 3.23 -2.71 -3.37
N ILE A 70 2.12 -3.14 -2.78
CA ILE A 70 0.82 -3.31 -3.44
C ILE A 70 0.06 -1.99 -3.41
N GLY A 71 -0.58 -1.64 -4.52
CA GLY A 71 -1.23 -0.33 -4.68
C GLY A 71 -0.21 0.80 -4.64
N CYS A 72 0.96 0.60 -5.26
CA CYS A 72 2.09 1.50 -5.13
C CYS A 72 1.84 2.91 -5.70
N GLY A 73 0.80 3.08 -6.51
CA GLY A 73 0.56 4.30 -7.27
C GLY A 73 1.77 4.67 -8.13
N ALA A 74 2.16 5.94 -8.10
CA ALA A 74 3.39 6.40 -8.75
C ALA A 74 4.66 6.21 -7.90
N GLY A 75 4.60 5.45 -6.81
CA GLY A 75 5.78 4.87 -6.16
C GLY A 75 6.44 5.67 -5.04
N LEU A 76 5.70 6.53 -4.33
CA LEU A 76 6.21 7.26 -3.16
C LEU A 76 6.83 6.33 -2.11
N ALA A 77 6.17 5.20 -1.84
CA ALA A 77 6.62 4.21 -0.87
C ALA A 77 7.67 3.27 -1.50
N SER A 78 7.38 2.74 -2.69
CA SER A 78 8.26 1.91 -3.49
C SER A 78 9.69 2.46 -3.63
N GLU A 79 9.85 3.73 -4.00
CA GLU A 79 11.18 4.35 -4.08
C GLU A 79 11.85 4.50 -2.72
N ALA A 80 11.09 4.74 -1.65
CA ALA A 80 11.64 4.84 -0.30
C ALA A 80 12.11 3.48 0.22
N PHE A 81 11.38 2.40 -0.04
CA PHE A 81 11.82 1.04 0.27
C PHE A 81 13.05 0.63 -0.54
N ALA A 82 13.12 1.02 -1.81
CA ALA A 82 14.29 0.77 -2.65
C ALA A 82 15.51 1.55 -2.13
N ARG A 83 15.33 2.82 -1.74
CA ARG A 83 16.37 3.63 -1.06
C ARG A 83 16.87 2.97 0.23
N ALA A 84 15.98 2.33 0.98
CA ALA A 84 16.35 1.58 2.18
C ALA A 84 17.12 0.28 1.86
N GLY A 85 17.14 -0.16 0.61
CA GLY A 85 17.91 -1.31 0.16
C GLY A 85 17.10 -2.58 -0.08
N PHE A 86 15.76 -2.53 -0.18
CA PHE A 86 14.99 -3.71 -0.59
C PHE A 86 15.08 -3.95 -2.11
N ASP A 87 14.90 -5.20 -2.52
CA ASP A 87 14.56 -5.52 -3.91
C ASP A 87 13.05 -5.36 -4.08
N VAL A 88 12.63 -4.24 -4.65
CA VAL A 88 11.24 -3.78 -4.63
C VAL A 88 10.52 -4.10 -5.93
N THR A 89 9.36 -4.73 -5.81
CA THR A 89 8.32 -4.75 -6.85
C THR A 89 7.20 -3.79 -6.44
N GLY A 90 7.03 -2.69 -7.19
CA GLY A 90 5.87 -1.81 -7.05
C GLY A 90 4.74 -2.28 -7.96
N LEU A 91 3.61 -2.68 -7.38
CA LEU A 91 2.45 -3.23 -8.10
C LEU A 91 1.25 -2.29 -8.00
N ASP A 92 0.67 -1.92 -9.13
CA ASP A 92 -0.58 -1.16 -9.18
C ASP A 92 -1.44 -1.55 -10.39
N ALA A 93 -2.76 -1.47 -10.23
CA ALA A 93 -3.70 -1.76 -11.31
C ALA A 93 -3.82 -0.61 -12.32
N SER A 94 -3.45 0.62 -11.94
CA SER A 94 -3.43 1.79 -12.82
C SER A 94 -2.17 1.82 -13.67
N SER A 95 -2.34 1.59 -14.97
CA SER A 95 -1.25 1.75 -15.95
C SER A 95 -0.73 3.19 -16.01
N ALA A 96 -1.59 4.18 -15.77
CA ALA A 96 -1.21 5.60 -15.71
C ALA A 96 -0.30 5.89 -14.50
N ALA A 97 -0.65 5.39 -13.32
CA ALA A 97 0.17 5.53 -12.11
C ALA A 97 1.54 4.85 -12.27
N ILE A 98 1.57 3.63 -12.81
CA ILE A 98 2.81 2.91 -13.13
C ILE A 98 3.67 3.68 -14.14
N THR A 99 3.05 4.28 -15.16
CA THR A 99 3.76 5.10 -16.14
C THR A 99 4.36 6.35 -15.50
N ALA A 100 3.62 7.02 -14.63
CA ALA A 100 4.09 8.18 -13.87
C ALA A 100 5.24 7.80 -12.92
N GLY A 101 5.15 6.68 -12.21
CA GLY A 101 6.23 6.21 -11.33
C GLY A 101 7.50 5.84 -12.09
N ARG A 102 7.37 5.13 -13.23
CA ARG A 102 8.51 4.87 -14.12
C ARG A 102 9.12 6.15 -14.69
N HIS A 103 8.29 7.14 -15.02
CA HIS A 103 8.76 8.44 -15.48
C HIS A 103 9.53 9.16 -14.38
N HIS A 104 8.97 9.25 -13.17
CA HIS A 104 9.64 9.87 -12.02
C HIS A 104 11.00 9.23 -11.74
N LEU A 105 11.05 7.90 -11.62
CA LEU A 105 12.28 7.13 -11.36
C LEU A 105 13.37 7.36 -12.42
N ARG A 106 13.00 7.54 -13.70
CA ARG A 106 13.97 7.86 -14.77
C ARG A 106 14.57 9.25 -14.62
N HIS A 107 13.80 10.22 -14.16
CA HIS A 107 14.24 11.61 -14.00
C HIS A 107 14.86 11.89 -12.63
N HIS A 108 14.56 11.05 -11.64
CA HIS A 108 15.06 11.11 -10.27
C HIS A 108 15.59 9.73 -9.88
N PRO A 109 16.72 9.31 -10.45
CA PRO A 109 17.27 7.98 -10.18
C PRO A 109 17.59 7.80 -8.71
N LEU A 110 17.43 6.56 -8.23
CA LEU A 110 17.77 6.20 -6.86
C LEU A 110 19.27 6.40 -6.60
N PRO A 111 19.66 6.83 -5.39
CA PRO A 111 21.06 7.00 -5.03
C PRO A 111 21.81 5.66 -5.03
N GLU A 112 23.14 5.73 -5.17
CA GLU A 112 24.02 4.57 -5.06
C GLU A 112 23.81 3.83 -3.72
N GLY A 113 23.85 2.50 -3.75
CA GLY A 113 23.56 1.64 -2.59
C GLY A 113 22.08 1.28 -2.40
N SER A 114 21.17 1.96 -3.10
CA SER A 114 19.75 1.55 -3.16
C SER A 114 19.58 0.14 -3.74
N GLY A 115 18.50 -0.53 -3.38
CA GLY A 115 18.10 -1.77 -4.02
C GLY A 115 17.37 -1.53 -5.35
N PRO A 116 17.20 -2.60 -6.16
CA PRO A 116 16.47 -2.49 -7.42
C PRO A 116 14.99 -2.19 -7.18
N LEU A 117 14.37 -1.49 -8.15
CA LEU A 117 12.95 -1.19 -8.15
C LEU A 117 12.36 -1.49 -9.53
N ALA A 118 11.40 -2.41 -9.58
CA ALA A 118 10.62 -2.71 -10.77
C ALA A 118 9.14 -2.38 -10.54
N TYR A 119 8.59 -1.51 -11.40
CA TYR A 119 7.15 -1.26 -11.43
C TYR A 119 6.44 -2.25 -12.34
N ARG A 120 5.32 -2.79 -11.88
CA ARG A 120 4.46 -3.73 -12.61
C ARG A 120 3.01 -3.23 -12.59
N CYS A 121 2.41 -3.16 -13.78
CA CYS A 121 0.98 -2.95 -13.92
C CYS A 121 0.29 -4.31 -13.87
N GLY A 122 -0.69 -4.48 -12.99
CA GLY A 122 -1.41 -5.74 -12.83
C GLY A 122 -2.09 -5.84 -11.47
N SER A 123 -2.63 -7.01 -11.17
CA SER A 123 -3.30 -7.27 -9.91
C SER A 123 -2.48 -8.17 -8.98
N ALA A 124 -2.77 -8.12 -7.67
CA ALA A 124 -2.13 -8.99 -6.70
C ALA A 124 -2.52 -10.47 -6.91
N GLU A 125 -3.73 -10.73 -7.40
CA GLU A 125 -4.22 -12.05 -7.77
C GLU A 125 -3.41 -12.67 -8.90
N GLU A 126 -3.08 -11.89 -9.94
CA GLU A 126 -2.22 -12.34 -11.04
C GLU A 126 -0.82 -12.73 -10.51
N LEU A 127 -0.23 -11.88 -9.67
CA LEU A 127 1.09 -12.13 -9.08
C LEU A 127 1.08 -13.34 -8.13
N CYS A 128 -0.02 -13.54 -7.40
CA CYS A 128 -0.24 -14.72 -6.56
C CYS A 128 -0.37 -16.01 -7.40
N ALA A 129 -1.11 -15.96 -8.52
CA ALA A 129 -1.31 -17.09 -9.42
C ALA A 129 0.00 -17.53 -10.11
N GLU A 130 0.92 -16.59 -10.34
CA GLU A 130 2.29 -16.87 -10.81
C GLU A 130 3.18 -17.54 -9.75
N GLY A 131 2.70 -17.69 -8.52
CA GLY A 131 3.47 -18.30 -7.43
C GLY A 131 4.53 -17.37 -6.84
N ALA A 132 4.44 -16.06 -7.07
CA ALA A 132 5.40 -15.09 -6.51
C ALA A 132 5.39 -15.13 -4.99
N ARG A 133 6.58 -14.94 -4.38
CA ARG A 133 6.78 -14.92 -2.93
C ARG A 133 7.74 -13.82 -2.51
N PHE A 134 7.46 -13.16 -1.40
CA PHE A 134 8.23 -12.00 -0.90
C PHE A 134 8.65 -12.17 0.56
N ASP A 135 9.80 -11.60 0.93
CA ASP A 135 10.24 -11.54 2.33
C ASP A 135 9.42 -10.48 3.12
N ALA A 136 9.00 -9.42 2.43
CA ALA A 136 8.18 -8.34 2.97
C ALA A 136 7.05 -7.94 2.01
N ILE A 137 5.90 -7.53 2.55
CA ILE A 137 4.82 -6.93 1.76
C ILE A 137 4.38 -5.61 2.44
N SER A 138 4.11 -4.60 1.62
CA SER A 138 3.53 -3.31 2.00
C SER A 138 2.19 -3.16 1.28
N ALA A 139 1.14 -2.81 2.01
CA ALA A 139 -0.18 -2.48 1.47
C ALA A 139 -0.74 -1.26 2.21
N LEU A 140 -0.29 -0.07 1.80
CA LEU A 140 -0.61 1.21 2.46
C LEU A 140 -1.82 1.89 1.80
N GLU A 141 -2.91 2.05 2.52
CA GLU A 141 -4.18 2.63 2.04
C GLU A 141 -4.79 1.87 0.83
N VAL A 142 -4.75 0.54 0.90
CA VAL A 142 -5.24 -0.36 -0.18
C VAL A 142 -6.47 -1.14 0.24
N ILE A 143 -6.47 -1.65 1.47
CA ILE A 143 -7.41 -2.69 1.91
C ILE A 143 -8.87 -2.18 2.00
N GLU A 144 -9.08 -0.87 2.12
CA GLU A 144 -10.40 -0.24 2.03
C GLU A 144 -10.96 -0.18 0.60
N HIS A 145 -10.12 -0.38 -0.43
CA HIS A 145 -10.51 -0.33 -1.83
C HIS A 145 -10.76 -1.71 -2.44
N VAL A 146 -10.46 -2.79 -1.70
CA VAL A 146 -10.72 -4.16 -2.16
C VAL A 146 -12.15 -4.60 -1.85
N THR A 147 -12.70 -5.48 -2.70
CA THR A 147 -14.06 -6.02 -2.55
C THR A 147 -14.20 -6.98 -1.38
N ASP A 148 -13.16 -7.76 -1.08
CA ASP A 148 -13.13 -8.72 0.04
C ASP A 148 -11.78 -8.62 0.79
N PRO A 149 -11.71 -7.84 1.89
CA PRO A 149 -10.51 -7.71 2.71
C PRO A 149 -10.00 -9.03 3.30
N ALA A 150 -10.89 -9.97 3.62
CA ALA A 150 -10.49 -11.24 4.21
C ALA A 150 -9.80 -12.14 3.18
N ALA A 151 -10.38 -12.23 1.97
CA ALA A 151 -9.76 -12.93 0.85
C ALA A 151 -8.43 -12.28 0.44
N PHE A 152 -8.38 -10.95 0.44
CA PHE A 152 -7.15 -10.20 0.16
C PHE A 152 -6.03 -10.55 1.16
N LEU A 153 -6.30 -10.50 2.47
CA LEU A 153 -5.31 -10.88 3.50
C LEU A 153 -4.88 -12.35 3.39
N ALA A 154 -5.80 -13.26 3.10
CA ALA A 154 -5.47 -14.66 2.86
C ALA A 154 -4.50 -14.82 1.67
N MET A 155 -4.77 -14.13 0.56
CA MET A 155 -3.86 -14.09 -0.59
C MET A 155 -2.48 -13.51 -0.21
N LEU A 156 -2.43 -12.37 0.49
CA LEU A 156 -1.15 -11.80 0.93
C LEU A 156 -0.35 -12.76 1.80
N SER A 157 -1.03 -13.48 2.70
CA SER A 157 -0.41 -14.52 3.53
C SER A 157 0.23 -15.63 2.67
N THR A 158 -0.42 -16.05 1.58
CA THR A 158 0.19 -17.03 0.65
C THR A 158 1.41 -16.50 -0.09
N MET A 159 1.44 -15.19 -0.39
CA MET A 159 2.56 -14.53 -1.07
C MET A 159 3.73 -14.21 -0.12
N LEU A 160 3.50 -14.22 1.19
CA LEU A 160 4.54 -13.96 2.18
C LEU A 160 5.35 -15.24 2.46
N ARG A 161 6.68 -15.16 2.41
CA ARG A 161 7.56 -16.27 2.83
C ARG A 161 7.38 -16.54 4.33
N PRO A 162 7.63 -17.78 4.82
CA PRO A 162 7.69 -18.06 6.26
C PRO A 162 8.69 -17.12 6.96
N GLY A 163 8.31 -16.55 8.10
CA GLY A 163 9.11 -15.53 8.80
C GLY A 163 9.13 -14.16 8.13
N GLY A 164 8.34 -13.95 7.08
CA GLY A 164 8.14 -12.63 6.46
C GLY A 164 7.17 -11.75 7.25
N ALA A 165 7.16 -10.47 6.91
CA ALA A 165 6.25 -9.49 7.50
C ALA A 165 5.45 -8.70 6.45
N LEU A 166 4.21 -8.40 6.80
CA LEU A 166 3.29 -7.56 6.04
C LEU A 166 3.04 -6.28 6.84
N VAL A 167 3.12 -5.12 6.21
CA VAL A 167 2.63 -3.85 6.78
C VAL A 167 1.38 -3.42 6.04
N VAL A 168 0.33 -3.11 6.79
CA VAL A 168 -0.94 -2.57 6.28
C VAL A 168 -1.24 -1.25 6.95
N SER A 169 -1.65 -0.23 6.19
CA SER A 169 -2.26 0.99 6.75
C SER A 169 -3.62 1.24 6.13
N THR A 170 -4.55 1.80 6.91
CA THR A 170 -5.89 2.14 6.45
C THR A 170 -6.59 3.09 7.43
N MET A 171 -7.70 3.66 6.97
CA MET A 171 -8.63 4.41 7.81
C MET A 171 -9.44 3.48 8.73
N ASN A 172 -9.55 3.85 10.01
CA ASN A 172 -10.34 3.10 10.99
C ASN A 172 -11.82 3.48 10.89
N ARG A 173 -12.75 2.52 10.95
CA ARG A 173 -14.19 2.80 10.96
C ARG A 173 -14.68 3.26 12.34
N THR A 174 -14.61 4.56 12.59
CA THR A 174 -15.11 5.20 13.82
C THR A 174 -15.97 6.43 13.49
N LEU A 175 -16.72 6.94 14.47
CA LEU A 175 -17.44 8.22 14.29
C LEU A 175 -16.47 9.40 14.06
N ARG A 176 -15.23 9.31 14.58
CA ARG A 176 -14.20 10.34 14.39
C ARG A 176 -13.66 10.34 12.96
N SER A 177 -13.40 9.16 12.38
CA SER A 177 -13.01 9.07 10.98
C SER A 177 -14.15 9.44 10.04
N LEU A 178 -15.41 9.16 10.41
CA LEU A 178 -16.57 9.67 9.67
C LEU A 178 -16.61 11.20 9.67
N ALA A 179 -16.42 11.83 10.83
CA ALA A 179 -16.38 13.29 10.95
C ALA A 179 -15.20 13.88 10.16
N MET A 180 -14.02 13.27 10.26
CA MET A 180 -12.84 13.71 9.52
C MET A 180 -12.95 13.45 8.00
N ALA A 181 -13.60 12.37 7.58
CA ALA A 181 -13.91 12.11 6.17
C ALA A 181 -14.98 13.07 5.64
N LYS A 182 -15.94 13.51 6.47
CA LYS A 182 -16.95 14.53 6.09
C LYS A 182 -16.37 15.94 6.02
N ILE A 183 -15.57 16.35 7.02
CA ILE A 183 -14.87 17.65 7.04
C ILE A 183 -13.78 17.66 5.95
N GLY A 184 -13.08 16.54 5.82
CA GLY A 184 -12.16 16.26 4.73
C GLY A 184 -12.88 16.37 3.40
N ALA A 185 -14.03 15.71 3.21
CA ALA A 185 -14.87 15.88 2.03
C ALA A 185 -15.29 17.34 1.85
N GLU A 186 -15.72 18.13 2.83
CA GLU A 186 -16.02 19.56 2.60
C GLU A 186 -14.81 20.39 2.14
N TYR A 187 -13.60 20.11 2.61
CA TYR A 187 -12.35 20.75 2.16
C TYR A 187 -11.81 20.16 0.83
N VAL A 188 -12.05 18.88 0.57
CA VAL A 188 -11.55 18.06 -0.54
C VAL A 188 -12.55 17.98 -1.70
N LEU A 189 -13.83 18.28 -1.51
CA LEU A 189 -14.86 18.41 -2.55
C LEU A 189 -14.61 19.61 -3.48
N ARG A 190 -13.54 20.38 -3.23
CA ARG A 190 -12.95 21.34 -4.17
C ARG A 190 -11.74 20.79 -4.95
N LEU A 191 -11.30 19.55 -4.68
CA LEU A 191 -10.06 18.91 -5.18
C LEU A 191 -10.22 17.44 -5.64
N LEU A 192 -11.17 16.65 -5.14
CA LEU A 192 -11.49 15.27 -5.54
C LEU A 192 -13.03 15.05 -5.59
N PRO A 193 -13.54 14.11 -6.41
CA PRO A 193 -14.98 13.86 -6.56
C PRO A 193 -15.68 13.42 -5.26
N VAL A 194 -16.97 13.75 -5.13
CA VAL A 194 -17.86 13.28 -4.05
C VAL A 194 -17.86 11.74 -4.01
N GLY A 195 -17.68 11.14 -2.81
CA GLY A 195 -17.84 9.69 -2.61
C GLY A 195 -16.55 8.87 -2.51
N THR A 196 -15.38 9.51 -2.39
CA THR A 196 -14.08 8.82 -2.30
C THR A 196 -13.85 7.98 -1.04
N HIS A 197 -14.66 8.18 0.00
CA HIS A 197 -14.51 7.51 1.29
C HIS A 197 -15.87 6.99 1.76
N GLU A 198 -16.31 5.88 1.21
CA GLU A 198 -17.45 5.15 1.78
C GLU A 198 -17.03 4.59 3.15
N TRP A 199 -17.39 5.30 4.22
CA TRP A 199 -17.05 4.94 5.61
C TRP A 199 -17.31 3.47 5.96
N ARG A 200 -18.26 2.81 5.29
CA ARG A 200 -18.53 1.37 5.45
C ARG A 200 -17.36 0.47 5.05
N LYS A 201 -16.52 0.91 4.11
CA LYS A 201 -15.34 0.20 3.61
C LYS A 201 -14.13 0.27 4.56
N PHE A 202 -14.15 1.19 5.53
CA PHE A 202 -13.10 1.27 6.55
C PHE A 202 -13.11 0.02 7.42
N ILE A 203 -11.92 -0.43 7.80
CA ILE A 203 -11.71 -1.65 8.57
C ILE A 203 -11.34 -1.26 9.98
N THR A 204 -11.96 -1.88 10.98
CA THR A 204 -11.55 -1.69 12.38
C THR A 204 -10.34 -2.57 12.72
N PRO A 205 -9.50 -2.20 13.70
CA PRO A 205 -8.41 -3.05 14.18
C PRO A 205 -8.87 -4.46 14.60
N ALA A 206 -10.07 -4.57 15.17
CA ALA A 206 -10.65 -5.86 15.56
C ALA A 206 -11.03 -6.73 14.35
N GLU A 207 -11.59 -6.13 13.30
CA GLU A 207 -11.87 -6.83 12.04
C GLU A 207 -10.58 -7.28 11.36
N LEU A 208 -9.58 -6.40 11.27
CA LEU A 208 -8.26 -6.74 10.75
C LEU A 208 -7.66 -7.93 11.51
N GLY A 209 -7.70 -7.90 12.85
CA GLY A 209 -7.19 -8.99 13.69
C GLY A 209 -7.90 -10.32 13.44
N GLN A 210 -9.23 -10.31 13.36
CA GLN A 210 -10.01 -11.53 13.06
C GLN A 210 -9.70 -12.09 11.66
N GLN A 211 -9.58 -11.22 10.66
CA GLN A 211 -9.25 -11.62 9.30
C GLN A 211 -7.81 -12.12 9.19
N ALA A 212 -6.86 -11.47 9.87
CA ALA A 212 -5.46 -11.88 9.94
C ALA A 212 -5.32 -13.30 10.52
N VAL A 213 -5.98 -13.59 11.65
CA VAL A 213 -5.94 -14.93 12.27
C VAL A 213 -6.47 -16.00 11.32
N ARG A 214 -7.57 -15.72 10.60
CA ARG A 214 -8.11 -16.65 9.59
C ARG A 214 -7.16 -16.87 8.42
N ALA A 215 -6.34 -15.88 8.08
CA ALA A 215 -5.31 -15.96 7.06
C ALA A 215 -3.99 -16.62 7.56
N GLY A 216 -3.93 -17.07 8.81
CA GLY A 216 -2.69 -17.61 9.41
C GLY A 216 -1.63 -16.53 9.69
N LEU A 217 -2.07 -15.29 9.89
CA LEU A 217 -1.23 -14.16 10.26
C LEU A 217 -1.55 -13.72 11.69
N ARG A 218 -0.58 -13.06 12.32
CA ARG A 218 -0.74 -12.44 13.65
C ARG A 218 -0.34 -10.98 13.59
N ILE A 219 -1.14 -10.10 14.21
CA ILE A 219 -0.73 -8.72 14.43
C ILE A 219 0.38 -8.71 15.49
N ALA A 220 1.58 -8.29 15.10
CA ALA A 220 2.74 -8.16 15.97
C ALA A 220 2.83 -6.77 16.61
N ASP A 221 2.49 -5.73 15.86
CA ASP A 221 2.42 -4.36 16.34
C ASP A 221 1.35 -3.55 15.58
N ILE A 222 0.83 -2.49 16.21
CA ILE A 222 -0.16 -1.58 15.63
C ILE A 222 -0.07 -0.18 16.27
N ALA A 223 -0.12 0.84 15.43
CA ALA A 223 -0.10 2.22 15.86
C ALA A 223 -1.06 3.10 15.05
N GLY A 224 -1.49 4.20 15.65
CA GLY A 224 -2.21 5.27 14.98
C GLY A 224 -1.24 6.30 14.42
N MET A 225 -1.67 7.03 13.40
CA MET A 225 -0.89 8.10 12.79
C MET A 225 -1.62 9.43 13.01
N VAL A 226 -0.98 10.38 13.67
CA VAL A 226 -1.57 11.70 13.96
C VAL A 226 -0.65 12.84 13.53
N PRO A 227 -1.21 13.98 13.09
CA PRO A 227 -0.42 15.18 12.87
C PRO A 227 0.26 15.65 14.17
N GLY A 228 1.47 16.18 14.06
CA GLY A 228 2.26 16.74 15.14
C GLY A 228 3.05 17.97 14.69
N LEU A 229 3.85 18.53 15.60
CA LEU A 229 4.80 19.58 15.28
C LEU A 229 5.89 19.01 14.36
N GLY A 230 6.01 19.55 13.14
CA GLY A 230 7.03 19.16 12.17
C GLY A 230 6.67 17.97 11.26
N GLY A 231 5.46 17.42 11.33
CA GLY A 231 5.05 16.32 10.45
C GLY A 231 4.02 15.40 11.10
N TRP A 232 3.99 14.15 10.66
CA TRP A 232 3.17 13.10 11.28
C TRP A 232 3.97 12.34 12.33
N ARG A 233 3.31 11.88 13.38
CA ARG A 233 3.91 11.04 14.42
C ARG A 233 3.06 9.82 14.73
N GLU A 234 3.74 8.80 15.24
CA GLU A 234 3.11 7.62 15.82
C GLU A 234 2.28 7.98 17.06
N SER A 235 1.18 7.28 17.27
CA SER A 235 0.28 7.46 18.40
C SER A 235 -0.32 6.13 18.83
N ARG A 236 -0.71 6.02 20.10
CA ARG A 236 -1.54 4.90 20.58
C ARG A 236 -3.02 5.07 20.22
N ASP A 237 -3.41 6.25 19.73
CA ASP A 237 -4.77 6.56 19.34
C ASP A 237 -5.07 6.03 17.93
N LEU A 238 -5.79 4.91 17.87
CA LEU A 238 -6.23 4.29 16.61
C LEU A 238 -7.52 4.93 16.06
N GLY A 239 -8.03 6.00 16.67
CA GLY A 239 -9.41 6.49 16.46
C GLY A 239 -9.71 7.04 15.07
N VAL A 240 -8.71 7.24 14.20
CA VAL A 240 -8.91 7.76 12.83
C VAL A 240 -8.37 6.82 11.78
N ASN A 241 -7.14 6.35 11.98
CA ASN A 241 -6.39 5.50 11.07
C ASN A 241 -5.47 4.62 11.91
N TYR A 242 -4.84 3.65 11.27
CA TYR A 242 -3.76 2.88 11.87
C TYR A 242 -2.82 2.33 10.81
N ILE A 243 -1.63 1.93 11.27
CA ILE A 243 -0.66 1.11 10.56
C ILE A 243 -0.36 -0.11 11.44
N ALA A 244 -0.30 -1.29 10.84
CA ALA A 244 -0.14 -2.55 11.56
C ALA A 244 0.90 -3.44 10.88
N GLN A 245 1.67 -4.14 11.70
CA GLN A 245 2.60 -5.18 11.29
C GLN A 245 1.92 -6.53 11.53
N LEU A 246 1.79 -7.30 10.46
CA LEU A 246 1.32 -8.67 10.48
C LEU A 246 2.49 -9.59 10.16
N VAL A 247 2.65 -10.67 10.91
CA VAL A 247 3.71 -11.66 10.70
C VAL A 247 3.12 -13.02 10.41
N ARG A 248 3.84 -13.79 9.59
CA ARG A 248 3.56 -15.20 9.32
C ARG A 248 4.58 -16.04 10.09
N ASP A 249 4.12 -16.60 11.20
CA ASP A 249 4.90 -17.51 12.04
C ASP A 249 5.29 -18.81 11.27
#